data_AF-A0A534U0J0-F1
#
_entry.id   AF-A0A534U0J0-F1
#
_cell.length_a   1.000
_cell.length_b   1.000
_cell.length_c   1.000
_cell.angle_alpha   90.00
_cell.angle_beta   90.00
_cell.angle_gamma   90.00
#
_symmetry.space_group_name_H-M   'P 1'
#
loop_
_entity.id
_entity.type
_entity.pdbx_description
1 polymer ?
#
loop_
_entity_poly.entity_id
_entity_poly.type
_entity_poly.pdbx_seq_one_letter_code
_entity_poly.pdbx_strand_id
1 'polypeptide(L)'
;MSPSSSSHLSAQCSICGTPLSGAMSVVFRIVGIRRSPRNPNICTRCSTHVEEGRLVELTVLFADLSSFTELTHDLGAERTHEVVDSFLRMATEVLVKHDAFIDKYIGDAVMALFNVPVRHEDHARRAIFAATELESALKSLASRFGLSLQASVGIATGYARVGRLGSEDNKDYTAIGDVVNLAARLQGKAGAGDILISAESYGKHSAEFPEAISEQVLLKGFREPVTSYRLRGKGGSRAANDAAETPVRETISLGAMIFGVLGAPCAIATLIGPLAVAFGASGLFGLTAMLVFLDQSAIRVPILVLASFAAVANLYTLWHARKLRREVRVAAHLKVMTTLEKRRTIFVLAASLVTFGIVAFEITAHILLTPLIFGKH
;
A
#
# COMPACT_ATOMS: atom_id res chain seq x y z
N MET A 1 3.00 -27.21 19.18
CA MET A 1 2.00 -26.12 19.21
C MET A 1 2.62 -24.92 19.91
N SER A 2 3.00 -23.92 19.12
CA SER A 2 3.20 -22.53 19.54
C SER A 2 2.91 -21.66 18.31
N PRO A 3 1.85 -20.85 18.26
CA PRO A 3 1.65 -19.94 17.14
C PRO A 3 2.72 -18.85 17.24
N SER A 4 3.49 -18.70 16.17
CA SER A 4 4.51 -17.67 15.98
C SER A 4 3.94 -16.27 16.22
N SER A 5 4.57 -15.57 17.18
CA SER A 5 4.71 -14.12 17.31
C SER A 5 3.73 -13.28 16.48
N SER A 6 2.63 -12.90 17.11
CA SER A 6 1.83 -11.76 16.68
C SER A 6 2.72 -10.52 16.60
N SER A 7 3.10 -10.11 15.39
CA SER A 7 3.46 -8.73 15.12
C SER A 7 2.40 -7.84 15.76
N HIS A 8 2.79 -6.73 16.39
CA HIS A 8 1.86 -5.78 17.01
C HIS A 8 0.99 -5.12 15.92
N LEU A 9 0.05 -5.89 15.37
CA LEU A 9 -0.88 -5.45 14.36
C LEU A 9 -1.95 -4.63 15.07
N SER A 10 -1.99 -3.35 14.76
CA SER A 10 -3.02 -2.46 15.30
C SER A 10 -4.41 -2.95 14.90
N ALA A 11 -5.39 -2.89 15.82
CA ALA A 11 -6.76 -3.27 15.51
C ALA A 11 -7.43 -2.29 14.52
N GLN A 12 -6.91 -1.07 14.46
CA GLN A 12 -7.38 0.04 13.63
C GLN A 12 -6.22 0.71 12.90
N CYS A 13 -6.51 1.36 11.77
CA CYS A 13 -5.52 2.13 11.03
C CYS A 13 -4.98 3.27 11.89
N SER A 14 -3.66 3.37 12.02
CA SER A 14 -2.99 4.41 12.82
C SER A 14 -3.21 5.84 12.31
N ILE A 15 -3.68 6.02 11.08
CA ILE A 15 -3.92 7.33 10.47
C ILE A 15 -5.39 7.74 10.53
N CYS A 16 -6.30 6.89 10.05
CA CYS A 16 -7.72 7.23 9.90
C CYS A 16 -8.66 6.51 10.87
N GLY A 17 -8.15 5.64 11.74
CA GLY A 17 -8.95 4.87 12.70
C GLY A 17 -9.85 3.79 12.09
N THR A 18 -9.76 3.53 10.78
CA THR A 18 -10.56 2.47 10.15
C THR A 18 -10.23 1.10 10.75
N PRO A 19 -11.22 0.29 11.16
CA PRO A 19 -10.96 -1.01 11.77
C PRO A 19 -10.33 -1.98 10.75
N LEU A 20 -9.17 -2.53 11.10
CA LEU A 20 -8.39 -3.47 10.29
C LEU A 20 -8.56 -4.93 10.76
N SER A 21 -9.13 -5.14 11.94
CA SER A 21 -9.47 -6.46 12.49
C SER A 21 -10.91 -6.52 13.02
N GLY A 22 -11.38 -7.72 13.36
CA GLY A 22 -12.72 -7.95 13.89
C GLY A 22 -13.83 -7.95 12.82
N ALA A 23 -15.08 -8.11 13.25
CA ALA A 23 -16.23 -8.22 12.36
C ALA A 23 -16.40 -6.96 11.48
N MET A 24 -16.12 -5.78 12.05
CA MET A 24 -16.26 -4.51 11.33
C MET A 24 -15.28 -4.38 10.15
N SER A 25 -14.09 -4.99 10.22
CA SER A 25 -13.14 -4.94 9.09
C SER A 25 -13.60 -5.73 7.86
N VAL A 26 -14.55 -6.66 8.00
CA VAL A 26 -15.17 -7.38 6.86
C VAL A 26 -15.86 -6.39 5.93
N VAL A 27 -16.61 -5.45 6.49
CA VAL A 27 -17.33 -4.41 5.72
C VAL A 27 -16.33 -3.54 4.93
N PHE A 28 -15.24 -3.13 5.57
CA PHE A 28 -14.19 -2.33 4.94
C PHE A 28 -13.42 -3.10 3.87
N ARG A 29 -13.20 -4.41 4.05
CA ARG A 29 -12.56 -5.27 3.04
C ARG A 29 -13.40 -5.42 1.78
N ILE A 30 -14.74 -5.42 1.89
CA ILE A 30 -15.67 -5.48 0.74
C ILE A 30 -15.50 -4.23 -0.13
N VAL A 31 -15.31 -3.06 0.46
CA VAL A 31 -15.06 -1.79 -0.27
C VAL A 31 -13.58 -1.57 -0.63
N GLY A 32 -12.74 -2.61 -0.53
CA GLY A 32 -11.33 -2.57 -0.95
C GLY A 32 -10.35 -1.97 0.08
N ILE A 33 -10.82 -1.64 1.28
CA ILE A 33 -9.97 -1.13 2.37
C ILE A 33 -9.42 -2.31 3.17
N ARG A 34 -8.12 -2.55 3.06
CA ARG A 34 -7.40 -3.66 3.73
C ARG A 34 -6.17 -3.14 4.45
N ARG A 35 -5.42 -4.00 5.14
CA ARG A 35 -4.06 -3.66 5.61
C ARG A 35 -3.16 -3.37 4.42
N SER A 36 -2.33 -2.35 4.52
CA SER A 36 -1.36 -2.04 3.49
C SER A 36 -0.23 -3.06 3.51
N PRO A 37 0.27 -3.53 2.34
CA PRO A 37 1.46 -4.37 2.28
C PRO A 37 2.73 -3.65 2.72
N ARG A 38 2.74 -2.30 2.65
CA ARG A 38 3.91 -1.48 3.01
C ARG A 38 4.03 -1.20 4.51
N ASN A 39 2.91 -1.18 5.21
CA ASN A 39 2.84 -1.20 6.67
C ASN A 39 1.45 -1.74 7.08
N PRO A 40 1.38 -2.95 7.66
CA PRO A 40 0.12 -3.55 8.09
C PRO A 40 -0.69 -2.74 9.11
N ASN A 41 -0.11 -1.79 9.83
CA ASN A 41 -0.81 -0.92 10.81
C ASN A 41 -1.58 0.23 10.14
N ILE A 42 -1.45 0.42 8.83
CA ILE A 42 -2.23 1.38 8.04
C ILE A 42 -3.12 0.68 7.02
N CYS A 43 -4.19 1.36 6.59
CA CYS A 43 -5.06 0.84 5.55
C CYS A 43 -4.54 1.16 4.14
N THR A 44 -4.98 0.39 3.14
CA THR A 44 -4.64 0.57 1.71
C THR A 44 -4.99 1.96 1.18
N ARG A 45 -6.04 2.58 1.75
CA ARG A 45 -6.42 3.96 1.45
C ARG A 45 -5.37 4.94 1.98
N CYS A 46 -4.99 4.85 3.25
CA CYS A 46 -4.00 5.76 3.84
C CYS A 46 -2.61 5.58 3.23
N SER A 47 -2.24 4.36 2.83
CA SER A 47 -0.95 4.13 2.15
C SER A 47 -0.89 4.71 0.74
N THR A 48 -2.03 5.00 0.11
CA THR A 48 -2.10 5.58 -1.24
C THR A 48 -2.43 7.07 -1.25
N HIS A 49 -3.00 7.60 -0.17
CA HIS A 49 -3.36 9.01 -0.01
C HIS A 49 -2.33 9.83 0.78
N VAL A 50 -1.07 9.44 0.74
CA VAL A 50 -0.01 10.24 1.35
C VAL A 50 0.16 11.53 0.54
N GLU A 51 0.23 12.66 1.23
CA GLU A 51 0.25 14.02 0.67
C GLU A 51 1.25 14.13 -0.51
N GLU A 52 0.73 14.19 -1.73
CA GLU A 52 1.56 14.17 -2.94
C GLU A 52 2.38 15.46 -3.05
N GLY A 53 3.69 15.31 -3.18
CA GLY A 53 4.60 16.39 -3.52
C GLY A 53 4.93 17.35 -2.37
N ARG A 54 4.70 16.95 -1.10
CA ARG A 54 5.10 17.75 0.07
C ARG A 54 6.57 17.49 0.43
N LEU A 55 7.28 18.57 0.78
CA LEU A 55 8.58 18.49 1.43
C LEU A 55 8.37 18.17 2.91
N VAL A 56 8.91 17.06 3.37
CA VAL A 56 8.74 16.58 4.74
C VAL A 56 10.09 16.13 5.29
N GLU A 57 10.32 16.39 6.57
CA GLU A 57 11.42 15.77 7.30
C GLU A 57 11.08 14.31 7.56
N LEU A 58 12.00 13.41 7.26
CA LEU A 58 11.83 11.97 7.43
C LEU A 58 13.18 11.30 7.73
N THR A 59 13.14 10.09 8.29
CA THR A 59 14.33 9.24 8.38
C THR A 59 14.22 8.11 7.36
N VAL A 60 15.29 7.92 6.59
CA VAL A 60 15.44 6.82 5.65
C VAL A 60 16.37 5.79 6.26
N LEU A 61 16.00 4.52 6.13
CA LEU A 61 16.83 3.38 6.49
C LEU A 61 16.98 2.47 5.26
N PHE A 62 18.23 2.14 4.94
CA PHE A 62 18.57 1.05 4.04
C PHE A 62 19.24 -0.06 4.84
N ALA A 63 18.79 -1.30 4.65
CA ALA A 63 19.44 -2.48 5.19
C ALA A 63 19.65 -3.49 4.08
N ASP A 64 20.87 -4.00 3.97
CA ASP A 64 21.32 -4.85 2.87
C ASP A 64 22.11 -6.05 3.40
N LEU A 65 21.86 -7.24 2.85
CA LEU A 65 22.49 -8.47 3.31
C LEU A 65 23.95 -8.50 2.85
N SER A 66 24.88 -8.45 3.79
CA SER A 66 26.30 -8.43 3.46
C SER A 66 26.76 -9.75 2.85
N SER A 67 27.73 -9.69 1.92
CA SER A 67 28.34 -10.87 1.29
C SER A 67 27.34 -11.81 0.56
N PHE A 68 26.20 -11.28 0.09
CA PHE A 68 25.21 -12.04 -0.68
C PHE A 68 25.80 -12.77 -1.89
N THR A 69 26.75 -12.15 -2.61
CA THR A 69 27.40 -12.74 -3.78
C THR A 69 28.23 -13.98 -3.42
N GLU A 70 28.88 -13.98 -2.24
CA GLU A 70 29.63 -15.14 -1.74
C GLU A 70 28.66 -16.26 -1.35
N LEU A 71 27.56 -15.92 -0.67
CA LEU A 71 26.48 -16.85 -0.34
C LEU A 71 25.85 -17.52 -1.58
N THR A 72 25.63 -16.76 -2.67
CA THR A 72 25.06 -17.32 -3.91
C THR A 72 25.94 -18.36 -4.57
N HIS A 73 27.27 -18.22 -4.50
CA HIS A 73 28.21 -19.19 -5.08
C HIS A 73 28.22 -20.49 -4.29
N ASP A 74 28.14 -20.42 -2.95
CA ASP A 74 28.30 -21.58 -2.09
C ASP A 74 27.00 -22.39 -1.89
N LEU A 75 25.84 -21.73 -1.91
CA LEU A 75 24.55 -22.36 -1.55
C LEU A 75 23.70 -22.77 -2.76
N GLY A 76 24.00 -22.27 -3.95
CA GLY A 76 23.16 -22.41 -5.13
C GLY A 76 21.92 -21.50 -5.10
N ALA A 77 21.30 -21.31 -6.26
CA ALA A 77 20.26 -20.29 -6.46
C ALA A 77 19.00 -20.48 -5.59
N GLU A 78 18.50 -21.72 -5.45
CA GLU A 78 17.28 -22.01 -4.70
C GLU A 78 17.43 -21.68 -3.21
N ARG A 79 18.48 -22.21 -2.59
CA ARG A 79 18.73 -21.99 -1.15
C ARG A 79 19.06 -20.53 -0.85
N THR A 80 19.71 -19.84 -1.78
CA THR A 80 19.99 -18.41 -1.62
C THR A 80 18.70 -17.59 -1.68
N HIS A 81 17.79 -17.92 -2.58
CA HIS A 81 16.48 -17.27 -2.65
C HIS A 81 15.69 -17.43 -1.33
N GLU A 82 15.70 -18.62 -0.73
CA GLU A 82 15.04 -18.86 0.57
C GLU A 82 15.63 -18.02 1.71
N VAL A 83 16.96 -17.83 1.72
CA VAL A 83 17.66 -16.99 2.71
C VAL A 83 17.27 -15.52 2.52
N VAL A 84 17.26 -15.02 1.29
CA VAL A 84 16.88 -13.63 1.00
C VAL A 84 15.42 -13.36 1.34
N ASP A 85 14.50 -14.22 0.91
CA ASP A 85 13.08 -14.07 1.24
C ASP A 85 12.87 -14.06 2.77
N SER A 86 13.56 -14.96 3.48
CA SER A 86 13.50 -14.99 4.94
C SER A 86 14.11 -13.75 5.60
N PHE A 87 15.19 -13.21 5.04
CA PHE A 87 15.80 -11.96 5.49
C PHE A 87 14.87 -10.77 5.27
N LEU A 88 14.37 -10.57 4.05
CA LEU A 88 13.48 -9.45 3.71
C LEU A 88 12.19 -9.49 4.51
N ARG A 89 11.62 -10.68 4.75
CA ARG A 89 10.44 -10.85 5.60
C ARG A 89 10.74 -10.49 7.05
N MET A 90 11.84 -11.01 7.62
CA MET A 90 12.26 -10.69 8.98
C MET A 90 12.53 -9.19 9.14
N ALA A 91 13.29 -8.58 8.21
CA ALA A 91 13.60 -7.16 8.24
C ALA A 91 12.32 -6.32 8.17
N THR A 92 11.37 -6.70 7.31
CA THR A 92 10.06 -6.03 7.20
C THR A 92 9.27 -6.12 8.50
N GLU A 93 9.22 -7.28 9.14
CA GLU A 93 8.52 -7.47 10.41
C GLU A 93 9.12 -6.56 11.51
N VAL A 94 10.46 -6.49 11.60
CA VAL A 94 11.16 -5.60 12.55
C VAL A 94 10.89 -4.13 12.22
N LEU A 95 11.05 -3.71 10.96
CA LEU A 95 10.87 -2.31 10.56
C LEU A 95 9.43 -1.83 10.81
N VAL A 96 8.43 -2.64 10.44
CA VAL A 96 7.02 -2.34 10.68
C VAL A 96 6.68 -2.24 12.17
N LYS A 97 7.31 -3.07 13.02
CA LYS A 97 7.13 -3.00 14.49
C LYS A 97 7.53 -1.63 15.05
N HIS A 98 8.45 -0.93 14.39
CA HIS A 98 8.88 0.43 14.72
C HIS A 98 8.16 1.52 13.89
N ASP A 99 7.00 1.18 13.32
CA ASP A 99 6.15 2.05 12.49
C ASP A 99 6.80 2.54 11.18
N ALA A 100 7.78 1.81 10.67
CA ALA A 100 8.35 2.11 9.36
C ALA A 100 7.35 1.84 8.23
N PHE A 101 7.48 2.58 7.14
CA PHE A 101 6.80 2.34 5.88
C PHE A 101 7.79 1.77 4.88
N ILE A 102 7.56 0.52 4.45
CA ILE A 102 8.42 -0.13 3.46
C ILE A 102 8.19 0.51 2.09
N ASP A 103 9.21 1.17 1.57
CA ASP A 103 9.14 1.85 0.28
C ASP A 103 9.25 0.85 -0.86
N LYS A 104 10.35 0.10 -0.87
CA LYS A 104 10.65 -0.95 -1.86
C LYS A 104 11.73 -1.91 -1.37
N TYR A 105 11.81 -3.04 -2.06
CA TYR A 105 12.93 -3.98 -1.99
C TYR A 105 13.83 -3.77 -3.20
N ILE A 106 15.14 -3.88 -3.01
CA ILE A 106 16.16 -3.66 -4.05
C ILE A 106 17.10 -4.87 -4.01
N GLY A 107 16.75 -5.93 -4.73
CA GLY A 107 17.47 -7.21 -4.62
C GLY A 107 17.30 -7.80 -3.22
N ASP A 108 18.41 -7.89 -2.49
CA ASP A 108 18.54 -8.32 -1.10
C ASP A 108 18.46 -7.18 -0.08
N ALA A 109 18.31 -5.93 -0.54
CA ALA A 109 18.15 -4.78 0.33
C ALA A 109 16.68 -4.38 0.54
N VAL A 110 16.40 -3.79 1.71
CA VAL A 110 15.11 -3.15 2.03
C VAL A 110 15.31 -1.65 2.28
N MET A 111 14.45 -0.84 1.67
CA MET A 111 14.35 0.59 1.92
C MET A 111 13.10 0.89 2.73
N ALA A 112 13.26 1.57 3.86
CA ALA A 112 12.17 1.95 4.74
C ALA A 112 12.20 3.44 5.08
N LEU A 113 11.02 4.01 5.25
CA LEU A 113 10.80 5.41 5.58
C LEU A 113 10.12 5.51 6.94
N PHE A 114 10.61 6.42 7.78
CA PHE A 114 9.98 6.78 9.05
C PHE A 114 9.44 8.21 8.94
N ASN A 115 8.47 8.55 9.79
CA ASN A 115 7.75 9.83 9.74
C ASN A 115 6.84 10.03 8.50
N VAL A 116 6.63 8.99 7.69
CA VAL A 116 5.66 8.98 6.58
C VAL A 116 5.09 7.58 6.39
N PRO A 117 3.79 7.41 6.10
CA PRO A 117 2.73 8.41 6.26
C PRO A 117 2.35 8.63 7.74
N VAL A 118 2.80 7.76 8.64
CA VAL A 118 2.60 7.90 10.08
C VAL A 118 3.66 8.86 10.63
N ARG A 119 3.22 9.89 11.36
CA ARG A 119 4.10 10.93 11.91
C ARG A 119 4.56 10.57 13.31
N HIS A 120 5.86 10.72 13.57
CA HIS A 120 6.49 10.45 14.85
C HIS A 120 7.61 11.47 15.06
N GLU A 121 7.59 12.26 16.13
CA GLU A 121 8.69 13.19 16.44
C GLU A 121 10.02 12.44 16.74
N ASP A 122 9.91 11.21 17.23
CA ASP A 122 11.03 10.31 17.52
C ASP A 122 11.38 9.40 16.33
N HIS A 123 11.08 9.80 15.10
CA HIS A 123 11.29 8.97 13.91
C HIS A 123 12.74 8.51 13.71
N ALA A 124 13.73 9.36 14.03
CA ALA A 124 15.15 9.00 13.94
C ALA A 124 15.52 7.93 14.98
N ARG A 125 15.08 8.13 16.23
CA ARG A 125 15.22 7.14 17.32
C ARG A 125 14.65 5.78 16.94
N ARG A 126 13.43 5.74 16.41
CA ARG A 126 12.76 4.51 15.95
C ARG A 126 13.56 3.78 14.89
N ALA A 127 14.12 4.50 13.92
CA ALA A 127 14.97 3.91 12.89
C ALA A 127 16.23 3.26 13.48
N ILE A 128 16.89 3.91 14.44
CA ILE A 128 18.10 3.38 15.08
C ILE A 128 17.78 2.14 15.93
N PHE A 129 16.67 2.15 16.69
CA PHE A 129 16.21 0.97 17.43
C PHE A 129 15.82 -0.18 16.48
N ALA A 130 15.14 0.12 15.37
CA ALA A 130 14.77 -0.88 14.37
C ALA A 130 16.02 -1.54 13.76
N ALA A 131 17.04 -0.77 13.40
CA ALA A 131 18.32 -1.29 12.91
C ALA A 131 19.02 -2.20 13.93
N THR A 132 19.01 -1.78 15.21
CA THR A 132 19.63 -2.54 16.29
C THR A 132 18.90 -3.88 16.54
N GLU A 133 17.57 -3.88 16.45
CA GLU A 133 16.73 -5.08 16.55
C GLU A 133 16.89 -5.99 15.33
N LEU A 134 17.00 -5.42 14.12
CA LEU A 134 17.20 -6.15 12.87
C LEU A 134 18.47 -7.00 12.95
N GLU A 135 19.56 -6.41 13.42
CA GLU A 135 20.82 -7.14 13.66
C GLU A 135 20.67 -8.28 14.68
N SER A 136 19.86 -8.09 15.72
CA SER A 136 19.59 -9.15 16.70
C SER A 136 18.78 -10.29 16.09
N ALA A 137 17.74 -9.96 15.33
CA ALA A 137 16.88 -10.94 14.66
C ALA A 137 17.63 -11.70 13.55
N LEU A 138 18.59 -11.03 12.87
CA LEU A 138 19.44 -11.65 11.86
C LEU A 138 20.32 -12.77 12.44
N LYS A 139 20.82 -12.63 13.69
CA LYS A 139 21.58 -13.70 14.36
C LYS A 139 20.75 -14.98 14.56
N SER A 140 19.48 -14.83 14.93
CA SER A 140 18.56 -15.95 15.06
C SER A 140 18.28 -16.60 13.71
N LEU A 141 18.12 -15.79 12.65
CA LEU A 141 17.94 -16.28 11.29
C LEU A 141 19.18 -17.03 10.78
N ALA A 142 20.37 -16.48 11.02
CA ALA A 142 21.65 -17.08 10.67
C ALA A 142 21.79 -18.48 11.29
N SER A 143 21.44 -18.61 12.57
CA SER A 143 21.46 -19.89 13.30
C SER A 143 20.49 -20.91 12.71
N ARG A 144 19.29 -20.49 12.27
CA ARG A 144 18.30 -21.38 11.62
C ARG A 144 18.83 -21.99 10.32
N PHE A 145 19.60 -21.23 9.54
CA PHE A 145 20.17 -21.69 8.28
C PHE A 145 21.56 -22.34 8.44
N GLY A 146 22.17 -22.26 9.63
CA GLY A 146 23.54 -22.71 9.87
C GLY A 146 24.58 -21.85 9.15
N LEU A 147 24.30 -20.56 8.98
CA LEU A 147 25.13 -19.59 8.26
C LEU A 147 25.59 -18.47 9.18
N SER A 148 26.59 -17.71 8.74
CA SER A 148 26.91 -16.41 9.33
C SER A 148 26.30 -15.34 8.42
N LEU A 149 25.23 -14.69 8.88
CA LEU A 149 24.56 -13.62 8.14
C LEU A 149 24.80 -12.29 8.87
N GLN A 150 25.13 -11.26 8.12
CA GLN A 150 25.34 -9.90 8.61
C GLN A 150 24.65 -8.94 7.64
N ALA A 151 24.17 -7.81 8.15
CA ALA A 151 23.62 -6.76 7.30
C ALA A 151 24.44 -5.48 7.45
N SER A 152 24.47 -4.69 6.38
CA SER A 152 25.00 -3.35 6.39
C SER A 152 23.81 -2.40 6.45
N VAL A 153 23.83 -1.42 7.37
CA VAL A 153 22.71 -0.51 7.58
C VAL A 153 23.14 0.94 7.49
N GLY A 154 22.39 1.74 6.73
CA GLY A 154 22.58 3.18 6.61
C GLY A 154 21.32 3.93 7.01
N ILE A 155 21.46 4.91 7.90
CA ILE A 155 20.34 5.71 8.43
C ILE A 155 20.62 7.19 8.25
N ALA A 156 19.73 7.91 7.58
CA ALA A 156 19.84 9.37 7.44
C ALA A 156 18.52 10.07 7.70
N THR A 157 18.60 11.25 8.34
CA THR A 157 17.46 12.12 8.62
C THR A 157 17.63 13.43 7.86
N GLY A 158 16.54 13.93 7.31
CA GLY A 158 16.52 15.19 6.58
C GLY A 158 15.24 15.36 5.77
N TYR A 159 15.20 16.43 4.98
CA TYR A 159 14.04 16.76 4.15
C TYR A 159 14.06 16.01 2.83
N ALA A 160 12.93 15.40 2.48
CA ALA A 160 12.69 14.82 1.17
C ALA A 160 11.28 15.16 0.68
N ARG A 161 11.14 15.24 -0.63
CA ARG A 161 9.84 15.37 -1.28
C ARG A 161 9.24 13.99 -1.42
N VAL A 162 8.10 13.77 -0.79
CA VAL A 162 7.39 12.49 -0.88
C VAL A 162 6.22 12.58 -1.83
N GLY A 163 5.96 11.51 -2.58
CA GLY A 163 4.82 11.49 -3.49
C GLY A 163 4.83 10.29 -4.42
N ARG A 164 3.74 10.17 -5.18
CA ARG A 164 3.61 9.15 -6.23
C ARG A 164 4.38 9.56 -7.47
N LEU A 165 5.42 8.80 -7.80
CA LEU A 165 6.36 9.07 -8.89
C LEU A 165 6.45 7.83 -9.78
N GLY A 166 6.58 8.05 -11.09
CA GLY A 166 6.61 6.99 -12.11
C GLY A 166 5.70 7.29 -13.31
N SER A 167 5.58 6.33 -14.23
CA SER A 167 4.77 6.47 -15.46
C SER A 167 3.27 6.50 -15.13
N GLU A 168 2.42 6.84 -16.11
CA GLU A 168 0.97 6.90 -15.86
C GLU A 168 0.39 5.60 -15.31
N ASP A 169 0.98 4.47 -15.69
CA ASP A 169 0.55 3.13 -15.31
C ASP A 169 1.27 2.56 -14.08
N ASN A 170 2.49 3.02 -13.77
CA ASN A 170 3.30 2.56 -12.64
C ASN A 170 3.74 3.74 -11.77
N LYS A 171 2.87 4.18 -10.86
CA LYS A 171 3.20 5.20 -9.86
C LYS A 171 3.45 4.57 -8.50
N ASP A 172 4.69 4.58 -8.06
CA ASP A 172 5.04 4.21 -6.70
C ASP A 172 5.14 5.45 -5.82
N TYR A 173 4.55 5.39 -4.63
CA TYR A 173 4.88 6.36 -3.60
C TYR A 173 6.33 6.14 -3.20
N THR A 174 7.15 7.19 -3.23
CA THR A 174 8.56 7.17 -2.83
C THR A 174 9.01 8.56 -2.36
N ALA A 175 10.19 8.61 -1.77
CA ALA A 175 10.85 9.84 -1.34
C ALA A 175 11.96 10.21 -2.33
N ILE A 176 12.04 11.48 -2.72
CA ILE A 176 13.16 12.03 -3.49
C ILE A 176 13.80 13.15 -2.68
N GLY A 177 15.10 13.04 -2.43
CA GLY A 177 15.89 14.08 -1.78
C GLY A 177 17.28 13.57 -1.42
N ASP A 178 18.17 14.50 -1.08
CA ASP A 178 19.56 14.20 -0.74
C ASP A 178 19.69 13.25 0.45
N VAL A 179 18.73 13.27 1.38
CA VAL A 179 18.67 12.33 2.52
C VAL A 179 18.57 10.87 2.08
N VAL A 180 17.85 10.58 0.98
CA VAL A 180 17.72 9.21 0.44
C VAL A 180 19.06 8.75 -0.10
N ASN A 181 19.74 9.62 -0.84
CA ASN A 181 21.09 9.36 -1.35
C ASN A 181 22.08 9.19 -0.21
N LEU A 182 22.03 10.05 0.81
CA LEU A 182 22.89 9.96 1.98
C LEU A 182 22.72 8.62 2.70
N ALA A 183 21.48 8.19 2.99
CA ALA A 183 21.23 6.91 3.64
C ALA A 183 21.77 5.72 2.84
N ALA A 184 21.54 5.71 1.52
CA ALA A 184 22.06 4.66 0.64
C ALA A 184 23.60 4.65 0.59
N ARG A 185 24.25 5.82 0.59
CA ARG A 185 25.72 5.91 0.61
C ARG A 185 26.31 5.52 1.95
N LEU A 186 25.64 5.83 3.06
CA LEU A 186 26.03 5.36 4.39
C LEU A 186 25.93 3.83 4.47
N GLN A 187 24.83 3.23 3.98
CA GLN A 187 24.71 1.77 3.93
C GLN A 187 25.84 1.14 3.11
N GLY A 188 26.11 1.65 1.90
CA GLY A 188 27.19 1.13 1.06
C GLY A 188 28.61 1.35 1.60
N LYS A 189 28.78 2.18 2.64
CA LYS A 189 30.05 2.32 3.38
C LYS A 189 30.09 1.54 4.68
N ALA A 190 28.94 1.11 5.20
CA ALA A 190 28.87 0.30 6.40
C ALA A 190 29.54 -1.05 6.14
N GLY A 191 30.42 -1.46 7.07
CA GLY A 191 30.93 -2.82 7.10
C GLY A 191 29.81 -3.83 7.37
N ALA A 192 30.13 -5.11 7.21
CA ALA A 192 29.18 -6.17 7.51
C ALA A 192 28.88 -6.20 9.02
N GLY A 193 27.60 -6.03 9.39
CA GLY A 193 27.14 -5.87 10.77
C GLY A 193 27.25 -4.46 11.34
N ASP A 194 27.71 -3.49 10.54
CA ASP A 194 27.83 -2.09 10.95
C ASP A 194 26.53 -1.32 10.64
N ILE A 195 26.22 -0.37 11.52
CA ILE A 195 25.14 0.59 11.34
C ILE A 195 25.77 1.98 11.29
N LEU A 196 25.69 2.64 10.13
CA LEU A 196 26.15 4.02 9.95
C LEU A 196 24.99 5.00 9.98
N ILE A 197 25.11 6.00 10.84
CA ILE A 197 24.05 6.94 11.19
C ILE A 197 24.51 8.35 10.85
N SER A 198 23.72 9.10 10.09
CA SER A 198 24.00 10.53 9.83
C SER A 198 24.01 11.35 11.12
N ALA A 199 24.76 12.44 11.15
CA ALA A 199 24.81 13.33 12.31
C ALA A 199 23.41 13.85 12.73
N GLU A 200 22.54 14.16 11.78
CA GLU A 200 21.17 14.63 12.05
C GLU A 200 20.33 13.56 12.79
N SER A 201 20.42 12.30 12.35
CA SER A 201 19.72 11.19 13.01
C SER A 201 20.24 10.93 14.42
N TYR A 202 21.54 11.12 14.65
CA TYR A 202 22.18 10.79 15.93
C TYR A 202 22.03 11.90 16.97
N GLY A 203 22.09 13.18 16.57
CA GLY A 203 22.27 14.31 17.47
C GLY A 203 21.30 14.35 18.65
N LYS A 204 19.98 14.25 18.38
CA LYS A 204 18.93 14.30 19.42
C LYS A 204 18.83 13.03 20.28
N HIS A 205 19.50 11.95 19.89
CA HIS A 205 19.37 10.62 20.51
C HIS A 205 20.71 10.05 21.00
N SER A 206 21.79 10.84 20.97
CA SER A 206 23.14 10.43 21.34
C SER A 206 23.24 9.82 22.76
N ALA A 207 22.45 10.33 23.71
CA ALA A 207 22.41 9.82 25.08
C ALA A 207 21.90 8.37 25.19
N GLU A 208 21.11 7.90 24.22
CA GLU A 208 20.58 6.52 24.18
C GLU A 208 21.55 5.54 23.51
N PHE A 209 22.58 6.05 22.84
CA PHE A 209 23.51 5.30 22.01
C PHE A 209 24.98 5.72 22.28
N PRO A 210 25.44 5.76 23.55
CA PRO A 210 26.75 6.29 23.93
C PRO A 210 27.94 5.51 23.34
N GLU A 211 27.71 4.28 22.89
CA GLU A 211 28.70 3.42 22.25
C GLU A 211 29.00 3.79 20.80
N ALA A 212 28.25 4.73 20.19
CA ALA A 212 28.43 5.09 18.80
C ALA A 212 29.74 5.88 18.58
N ILE A 213 30.55 5.44 17.64
CA ILE A 213 31.84 6.05 17.31
C ILE A 213 31.66 7.04 16.17
N SER A 214 32.04 8.30 16.38
CA SER A 214 32.03 9.30 15.32
C SER A 214 33.15 9.05 14.31
N GLU A 215 32.83 9.16 13.03
CA GLU A 215 33.78 9.06 11.92
C GLU A 215 33.42 9.99 10.77
N GLN A 216 34.44 10.35 9.97
CA GLN A 216 34.26 11.12 8.73
C GLN A 216 34.34 10.15 7.54
N VAL A 217 33.26 10.05 6.78
CA VAL A 217 33.20 9.16 5.61
C VAL A 217 33.14 9.98 4.32
N LEU A 218 34.00 9.61 3.36
CA LEU A 218 33.94 10.18 2.02
C LEU A 218 32.92 9.40 1.19
N LEU A 219 31.84 10.08 0.79
CA LEU A 219 30.73 9.49 0.06
C LEU A 219 30.71 9.98 -1.39
N LYS A 220 30.41 9.08 -2.33
CA LYS A 220 30.28 9.42 -3.75
C LYS A 220 29.14 10.43 -3.93
N GLY A 221 29.44 11.54 -4.60
CA GLY A 221 28.49 12.65 -4.81
C GLY A 221 28.52 13.73 -3.73
N PHE A 222 29.29 13.54 -2.65
CA PHE A 222 29.50 14.56 -1.61
C PHE A 222 30.91 15.15 -1.75
N ARG A 223 31.02 16.48 -1.74
CA ARG A 223 32.29 17.19 -1.91
C ARG A 223 33.15 17.17 -0.64
N GLU A 224 32.49 17.23 0.51
CA GLU A 224 33.13 17.22 1.82
C GLU A 224 32.88 15.89 2.52
N PRO A 225 33.81 15.42 3.38
CA PRO A 225 33.56 14.27 4.25
C PRO A 225 32.30 14.49 5.08
N VAL A 226 31.47 13.47 5.16
CA VAL A 226 30.23 13.51 5.94
C VAL A 226 30.50 12.89 7.31
N THR A 227 30.08 13.59 8.37
CA THR A 227 30.14 13.05 9.72
C THR A 227 29.05 12.01 9.94
N SER A 228 29.47 10.80 10.30
CA SER A 228 28.58 9.69 10.65
C SER A 228 28.97 9.09 12.00
N TYR A 229 28.05 8.31 12.56
CA TYR A 229 28.20 7.60 13.82
C TYR A 229 27.98 6.12 13.59
N ARG A 230 28.92 5.31 14.07
CA ARG A 230 28.91 3.85 13.92
C ARG A 230 28.53 3.18 15.23
N LEU A 231 27.45 2.42 15.24
CA LEU A 231 26.97 1.75 16.46
C LEU A 231 27.56 0.34 16.69
N ARG A 232 28.08 -0.33 15.66
CA ARG A 232 28.64 -1.69 15.77
C ARG A 232 29.78 -1.91 14.78
N GLY A 233 30.67 -2.84 15.12
CA GLY A 233 31.74 -3.40 14.28
C GLY A 233 32.80 -4.14 15.09
N LYS A 234 32.77 -5.49 15.12
CA LYS A 234 33.94 -6.32 15.48
C LYS A 234 34.44 -7.03 14.22
N GLY A 235 35.29 -6.32 13.46
CA GLY A 235 36.22 -6.90 12.50
C GLY A 235 35.79 -6.85 11.03
N GLY A 236 36.59 -6.15 10.22
CA GLY A 236 36.64 -6.31 8.76
C GLY A 236 36.35 -5.04 7.97
N SER A 237 37.30 -4.12 7.92
CA SER A 237 37.35 -3.06 6.89
C SER A 237 37.29 -3.72 5.51
N ARG A 238 36.20 -3.53 4.76
CA ARG A 238 36.13 -3.91 3.34
C ARG A 238 36.28 -2.65 2.49
N ALA A 239 37.31 -2.64 1.66
CA ALA A 239 37.59 -1.60 0.69
C ALA A 239 36.42 -1.48 -0.29
N ALA A 240 36.12 -0.23 -0.65
CA ALA A 240 35.05 0.16 -1.54
C ALA A 240 35.10 -0.59 -2.88
N ASN A 241 34.05 -1.33 -3.20
CA ASN A 241 33.74 -1.71 -4.58
C ASN A 241 32.47 -0.97 -5.00
N ASP A 242 32.64 -0.03 -5.93
CA ASP A 242 31.57 0.56 -6.72
C ASP A 242 30.88 -0.56 -7.52
N ALA A 243 29.64 -0.90 -7.16
CA ALA A 243 28.79 -1.77 -7.96
C ALA A 243 27.62 -0.97 -8.56
N ALA A 244 27.39 -1.28 -9.84
CA ALA A 244 26.63 -0.56 -10.83
C ALA A 244 25.12 -0.44 -10.55
N GLU A 245 24.54 0.69 -10.97
CA GLU A 245 23.12 0.82 -11.25
C GLU A 245 22.71 -0.20 -12.31
N THR A 246 21.62 -0.94 -12.06
CA THR A 246 20.89 -1.66 -13.10
C THR A 246 19.44 -1.16 -13.16
N PRO A 247 18.91 -0.92 -14.37
CA PRO A 247 17.52 -0.53 -14.56
C PRO A 247 16.62 -1.77 -14.35
N VAL A 248 15.65 -1.63 -13.45
CA VAL A 248 14.71 -2.70 -13.08
C VAL A 248 13.75 -2.99 -14.23
N ARG A 249 13.75 -4.25 -14.66
CA ARG A 249 12.90 -4.79 -15.73
C ARG A 249 11.58 -5.30 -15.14
N GLU A 250 10.49 -4.95 -15.81
CA GLU A 250 9.11 -5.20 -15.42
C GLU A 250 8.75 -6.69 -15.34
N THR A 251 8.06 -7.08 -14.26
CA THR A 251 7.22 -8.28 -14.22
C THR A 251 5.76 -7.86 -14.15
N ILE A 252 5.02 -8.20 -15.20
CA ILE A 252 3.61 -7.90 -15.39
C ILE A 252 2.80 -8.79 -14.44
N SER A 253 2.27 -8.21 -13.37
CA SER A 253 1.27 -8.88 -12.53
C SER A 253 -0.10 -8.76 -13.19
N LEU A 254 -0.58 -9.92 -13.64
CA LEU A 254 -1.89 -10.22 -14.25
C LEU A 254 -3.06 -10.02 -13.26
N GLY A 255 -3.07 -8.93 -12.48
CA GLY A 255 -4.07 -8.64 -11.44
C GLY A 255 -5.16 -7.67 -11.86
N ALA A 256 -5.04 -7.02 -13.03
CA ALA A 256 -5.91 -5.94 -13.46
C ALA A 256 -7.17 -6.37 -14.24
N MET A 257 -7.41 -7.67 -14.46
CA MET A 257 -8.53 -8.16 -15.29
C MET A 257 -9.80 -8.58 -14.50
N ILE A 258 -9.81 -8.54 -13.16
CA ILE A 258 -10.93 -9.14 -12.38
C ILE A 258 -11.92 -8.10 -11.79
N PHE A 259 -11.64 -6.80 -11.87
CA PHE A 259 -12.54 -5.77 -11.31
C PHE A 259 -13.57 -5.18 -12.29
N GLY A 260 -13.85 -5.88 -13.39
CA GLY A 260 -14.95 -5.57 -14.31
C GLY A 260 -16.25 -6.34 -14.07
N VAL A 261 -16.24 -7.37 -13.21
CA VAL A 261 -17.34 -8.36 -13.15
C VAL A 261 -18.14 -8.34 -11.84
N LEU A 262 -17.64 -7.71 -10.77
CA LEU A 262 -18.31 -7.78 -9.44
C LEU A 262 -19.16 -6.56 -9.05
N GLY A 263 -19.45 -5.66 -10.00
CA GLY A 263 -20.61 -4.75 -9.91
C GLY A 263 -21.92 -5.39 -10.36
N ALA A 264 -21.89 -6.63 -10.84
CA ALA A 264 -23.02 -7.32 -11.46
C ALA A 264 -23.95 -8.14 -10.55
N PRO A 265 -23.88 -8.20 -9.20
CA PRO A 265 -24.93 -8.91 -8.45
C PRO A 265 -26.28 -8.16 -8.44
N CYS A 266 -26.27 -6.83 -8.56
CA CYS A 266 -27.51 -6.03 -8.54
C CYS A 266 -28.13 -5.82 -9.94
N ALA A 267 -27.32 -5.87 -11.00
CA ALA A 267 -27.79 -5.77 -12.38
C ALA A 267 -28.41 -7.07 -12.89
N ILE A 268 -27.92 -8.23 -12.43
CA ILE A 268 -28.48 -9.54 -12.81
C ILE A 268 -29.87 -9.72 -12.21
N ALA A 269 -30.11 -9.27 -10.97
CA ALA A 269 -31.43 -9.37 -10.32
C ALA A 269 -32.49 -8.43 -10.93
N THR A 270 -32.08 -7.33 -11.58
CA THR A 270 -33.00 -6.35 -12.21
C THR A 270 -33.24 -6.61 -13.70
N LEU A 271 -32.47 -7.51 -14.34
CA LEU A 271 -32.71 -7.97 -15.71
C LEU A 271 -33.70 -9.14 -15.80
N ILE A 272 -34.03 -9.81 -14.69
CA ILE A 272 -34.94 -10.96 -14.69
C ILE A 272 -36.41 -10.53 -14.88
N GLY A 273 -36.79 -9.34 -14.40
CA GLY A 273 -38.14 -8.78 -14.58
C GLY A 273 -38.50 -8.53 -16.05
N PRO A 274 -37.65 -7.81 -16.82
CA PRO A 274 -37.91 -7.57 -18.25
C PRO A 274 -37.78 -8.82 -19.14
N LEU A 275 -36.88 -9.76 -18.82
CA LEU A 275 -36.70 -11.01 -19.59
C LEU A 275 -37.88 -11.97 -19.45
N ALA A 276 -38.58 -11.97 -18.31
CA ALA A 276 -39.80 -12.75 -18.09
C ALA A 276 -41.00 -12.25 -18.92
N VAL A 277 -40.97 -10.99 -19.39
CA VAL A 277 -42.00 -10.41 -20.27
C VAL A 277 -41.63 -10.59 -21.75
N ALA A 278 -40.33 -10.67 -22.07
CA ALA A 278 -39.84 -10.84 -23.44
C ALA A 278 -39.83 -12.31 -23.92
N PHE A 279 -39.69 -13.28 -23.03
CA PHE A 279 -39.78 -14.71 -23.35
C PHE A 279 -41.09 -15.27 -22.82
N GLY A 280 -42.04 -15.46 -23.73
CA GLY A 280 -43.33 -16.10 -23.45
C GLY A 280 -43.17 -17.44 -22.73
N ALA A 281 -44.22 -17.79 -22.00
CA ALA A 281 -44.34 -18.94 -21.10
C ALA A 281 -44.05 -20.31 -21.75
N SER A 282 -42.78 -20.65 -21.92
CA SER A 282 -42.37 -22.02 -22.25
C SER A 282 -40.87 -22.24 -22.03
N GLY A 283 -40.47 -22.32 -20.75
CA GLY A 283 -39.24 -23.02 -20.37
C GLY A 283 -38.42 -22.31 -19.29
N LEU A 284 -38.58 -22.74 -18.03
CA LEU A 284 -37.55 -22.80 -16.97
C LEU A 284 -38.24 -22.99 -15.61
N PHE A 285 -38.54 -24.23 -15.25
CA PHE A 285 -39.15 -24.62 -13.97
C PHE A 285 -38.31 -24.30 -12.72
N GLY A 286 -37.11 -23.71 -12.85
CA GLY A 286 -36.25 -23.29 -11.74
C GLY A 286 -36.20 -21.77 -11.48
N LEU A 287 -36.58 -20.92 -12.44
CA LEU A 287 -36.56 -19.45 -12.30
C LEU A 287 -37.83 -18.88 -11.67
N THR A 288 -38.94 -19.62 -11.73
CA THR A 288 -40.24 -19.21 -11.17
C THR A 288 -40.21 -19.09 -9.64
N ALA A 289 -39.51 -19.97 -8.94
CA ALA A 289 -39.40 -19.89 -7.47
C ALA A 289 -38.59 -18.68 -7.00
N MET A 290 -37.51 -18.34 -7.71
CA MET A 290 -36.66 -17.18 -7.41
C MET A 290 -37.37 -15.86 -7.77
N LEU A 291 -38.15 -15.86 -8.85
CA LEU A 291 -38.99 -14.74 -9.26
C LEU A 291 -40.12 -14.47 -8.26
N VAL A 292 -40.79 -15.52 -7.75
CA VAL A 292 -41.83 -15.37 -6.71
C VAL A 292 -41.24 -14.90 -5.38
N PHE A 293 -40.00 -15.28 -5.06
CA PHE A 293 -39.30 -14.83 -3.86
C PHE A 293 -38.86 -13.35 -3.96
N LEU A 294 -38.47 -12.90 -5.15
CA LEU A 294 -38.10 -11.50 -5.43
C LEU A 294 -39.31 -10.58 -5.67
N ASP A 295 -40.49 -11.14 -5.95
CA ASP A 295 -41.74 -10.39 -6.13
C ASP A 295 -42.45 -10.06 -4.81
N GLN A 296 -41.95 -10.59 -3.68
CA GLN A 296 -42.38 -10.14 -2.36
C GLN A 296 -41.98 -8.68 -2.17
N SER A 297 -42.96 -7.79 -2.01
CA SER A 297 -42.76 -6.35 -1.76
C SER A 297 -41.80 -6.09 -0.59
N ALA A 298 -41.76 -7.00 0.39
CA ALA A 298 -40.86 -7.00 1.54
C ALA A 298 -39.36 -7.08 1.19
N ILE A 299 -38.99 -7.64 0.02
CA ILE A 299 -37.60 -7.80 -0.43
C ILE A 299 -37.29 -6.84 -1.58
N ARG A 300 -38.26 -6.62 -2.49
CA ARG A 300 -38.12 -5.78 -3.68
C ARG A 300 -37.88 -4.31 -3.36
N VAL A 301 -38.66 -3.75 -2.42
CA VAL A 301 -38.56 -2.32 -2.06
C VAL A 301 -37.21 -1.98 -1.42
N PRO A 302 -36.68 -2.73 -0.44
CA PRO A 302 -35.34 -2.49 0.09
C PRO A 302 -34.22 -2.53 -0.96
N ILE A 303 -34.31 -3.44 -1.94
CA ILE A 303 -33.30 -3.55 -3.01
C ILE A 303 -33.33 -2.31 -3.91
N LEU A 304 -34.52 -1.83 -4.30
CA LEU A 304 -34.66 -0.61 -5.11
C LEU A 304 -34.18 0.64 -4.36
N VAL A 305 -34.44 0.71 -3.04
CA VAL A 305 -33.93 1.78 -2.17
C VAL A 305 -32.41 1.75 -2.12
N LEU A 306 -31.79 0.59 -1.87
CA LEU A 306 -30.33 0.43 -1.84
C LEU A 306 -29.68 0.78 -3.19
N ALA A 307 -30.28 0.35 -4.31
CA ALA A 307 -29.81 0.68 -5.65
C ALA A 307 -29.86 2.19 -5.92
N SER A 308 -30.91 2.86 -5.44
CA SER A 308 -31.07 4.32 -5.54
C SER A 308 -30.00 5.04 -4.71
N PHE A 309 -29.74 4.61 -3.47
CA PHE A 309 -28.68 5.17 -2.63
C PHE A 309 -27.29 5.00 -3.27
N ALA A 310 -27.00 3.83 -3.85
CA ALA A 310 -25.75 3.58 -4.55
C ALA A 310 -25.58 4.48 -5.79
N ALA A 311 -26.64 4.68 -6.58
CA ALA A 311 -26.62 5.59 -7.73
C ALA A 311 -26.42 7.06 -7.31
N VAL A 312 -27.08 7.50 -6.24
CA VAL A 312 -26.87 8.85 -5.65
C VAL A 312 -25.42 9.02 -5.17
N ALA A 313 -24.85 8.02 -4.48
CA ALA A 313 -23.46 8.07 -4.02
C ALA A 313 -22.45 8.15 -5.18
N ASN A 314 -22.69 7.40 -6.27
CA ASN A 314 -21.90 7.47 -7.49
C ASN A 314 -21.99 8.86 -8.17
N LEU A 315 -23.18 9.44 -8.25
CA LEU A 315 -23.35 10.80 -8.79
C LEU A 315 -22.71 11.87 -7.89
N TYR A 316 -22.82 11.72 -6.57
CA TYR A 316 -22.22 12.63 -5.59
C TYR A 316 -20.69 12.61 -5.69
N THR A 317 -20.07 11.43 -5.75
CA THR A 317 -18.62 11.29 -5.91
C THR A 317 -18.14 11.90 -7.22
N LEU A 318 -18.87 11.71 -8.32
CA LEU A 318 -18.58 12.35 -9.61
C LEU A 318 -18.72 13.87 -9.59
N TRP A 319 -19.78 14.38 -8.96
CA TRP A 319 -20.02 15.82 -8.79
C TRP A 319 -18.93 16.44 -7.92
N HIS A 320 -18.61 15.83 -6.78
CA HIS A 320 -17.57 16.29 -5.86
C HIS A 320 -16.19 16.30 -6.54
N ALA A 321 -15.87 15.24 -7.31
CA ALA A 321 -14.66 15.19 -8.13
C ALA A 321 -14.64 16.28 -9.21
N ARG A 322 -15.79 16.66 -9.79
CA ARG A 322 -15.88 17.80 -10.73
C ARG A 322 -15.73 19.14 -10.03
N LYS A 323 -16.31 19.32 -8.84
CA LYS A 323 -16.24 20.54 -8.02
C LYS A 323 -14.80 20.82 -7.60
N LEU A 324 -14.13 19.84 -6.99
CA LEU A 324 -12.70 19.91 -6.65
C LEU A 324 -11.85 20.26 -7.88
N ARG A 325 -12.12 19.65 -9.04
CA ARG A 325 -11.40 19.97 -10.29
C ARG A 325 -11.67 21.37 -10.82
N ARG A 326 -12.80 22.00 -10.50
CA ARG A 326 -13.09 23.39 -10.87
C ARG A 326 -12.39 24.35 -9.93
N GLU A 327 -12.41 24.07 -8.63
CA GLU A 327 -11.72 24.86 -7.61
C GLU A 327 -10.19 24.82 -7.81
N VAL A 328 -9.62 23.66 -8.15
CA VAL A 328 -8.20 23.52 -8.50
C VAL A 328 -7.85 24.18 -9.85
N ARG A 329 -8.79 24.24 -10.80
CA ARG A 329 -8.58 24.89 -12.12
C ARG A 329 -8.35 26.39 -12.04
N VAL A 330 -8.83 27.03 -10.96
CA VAL A 330 -8.68 28.47 -10.71
C VAL A 330 -7.31 28.79 -10.08
N ALA A 331 -6.58 27.79 -9.57
CA ALA A 331 -5.35 28.00 -8.80
C ALA A 331 -4.03 27.65 -9.54
N ALA A 332 -3.99 26.75 -10.54
CA ALA A 332 -2.75 26.44 -11.26
C ALA A 332 -2.96 25.65 -12.58
N HIS A 333 -1.92 25.71 -13.44
CA HIS A 333 -1.80 25.09 -14.77
C HIS A 333 -2.22 23.62 -14.89
N LEU A 334 -2.76 23.31 -16.07
CA LEU A 334 -3.58 22.14 -16.43
C LEU A 334 -2.89 20.77 -16.28
N LYS A 335 -3.67 19.79 -15.79
CA LYS A 335 -3.62 18.40 -16.29
C LYS A 335 -4.91 18.09 -17.06
N VAL A 336 -4.79 17.83 -18.37
CA VAL A 336 -5.90 17.38 -19.22
C VAL A 336 -6.27 15.95 -18.79
N MET A 337 -7.57 15.67 -18.64
CA MET A 337 -8.04 14.32 -18.33
C MET A 337 -7.54 13.32 -19.37
N THR A 338 -6.96 12.21 -18.92
CA THR A 338 -6.57 11.13 -19.83
C THR A 338 -7.82 10.50 -20.45
N THR A 339 -7.68 9.94 -21.65
CA THR A 339 -8.78 9.28 -22.38
C THR A 339 -9.43 8.16 -21.57
N LEU A 340 -8.65 7.47 -20.73
CA LEU A 340 -9.11 6.39 -19.86
C LEU A 340 -9.97 6.89 -18.69
N GLU A 341 -9.59 8.01 -18.05
CA GLU A 341 -10.37 8.65 -16.99
C GLU A 341 -11.70 9.20 -17.52
N LYS A 342 -11.68 9.73 -18.75
CA LYS A 342 -12.90 10.19 -19.45
C LYS A 342 -13.85 9.03 -19.71
N ARG A 343 -13.33 7.88 -20.18
CA ARG A 343 -14.12 6.65 -20.40
C ARG A 343 -14.71 6.11 -19.10
N ARG A 344 -13.94 6.03 -18.01
CA ARG A 344 -14.43 5.60 -16.69
C ARG A 344 -15.52 6.53 -16.14
N THR A 345 -15.35 7.83 -16.27
CA THR A 345 -16.35 8.82 -15.84
C THR A 345 -17.66 8.68 -16.61
N ILE A 346 -17.58 8.49 -17.93
CA ILE A 346 -18.75 8.27 -18.80
C ILE A 346 -19.46 6.97 -18.43
N PHE A 347 -18.69 5.90 -18.18
CA PHE A 347 -19.25 4.60 -17.80
C PHE A 347 -20.01 4.66 -16.47
N VAL A 348 -19.44 5.28 -15.42
CA VAL A 348 -20.13 5.42 -14.12
C VAL A 348 -21.38 6.28 -14.22
N LEU A 349 -21.37 7.34 -15.05
CA LEU A 349 -22.55 8.14 -15.35
C LEU A 349 -23.64 7.33 -16.05
N ALA A 350 -23.27 6.60 -17.11
CA ALA A 350 -24.19 5.77 -17.87
C ALA A 350 -24.82 4.68 -16.99
N ALA A 351 -24.01 3.97 -16.20
CA ALA A 351 -24.48 2.96 -15.26
C ALA A 351 -25.47 3.54 -14.24
N SER A 352 -25.17 4.71 -13.66
CA SER A 352 -26.04 5.36 -12.67
C SER A 352 -27.38 5.78 -13.30
N LEU A 353 -27.37 6.32 -14.52
CA LEU A 353 -28.59 6.69 -15.26
C LEU A 353 -29.45 5.47 -15.60
N VAL A 354 -28.83 4.37 -16.01
CA VAL A 354 -29.53 3.10 -16.27
C VAL A 354 -30.18 2.58 -14.99
N THR A 355 -29.49 2.62 -13.84
CA THR A 355 -30.08 2.24 -12.55
C THR A 355 -31.30 3.09 -12.19
N PHE A 356 -31.23 4.42 -12.36
CA PHE A 356 -32.40 5.28 -12.14
C PHE A 356 -33.54 4.99 -13.12
N GLY A 357 -33.24 4.70 -14.39
CA GLY A 357 -34.24 4.33 -15.38
C GLY A 357 -34.98 3.04 -15.01
N ILE A 358 -34.26 2.03 -14.53
CA ILE A 358 -34.84 0.78 -14.04
C ILE A 358 -35.74 1.05 -12.82
N VAL A 359 -35.25 1.80 -11.82
CA VAL A 359 -36.05 2.15 -10.64
C VAL A 359 -37.32 2.93 -11.01
N ALA A 360 -37.22 3.89 -11.92
CA ALA A 360 -38.36 4.68 -12.37
C ALA A 360 -39.38 3.84 -13.15
N PHE A 361 -38.91 2.96 -14.03
CA PHE A 361 -39.76 2.02 -14.76
C PHE A 361 -40.51 1.09 -13.81
N GLU A 362 -39.81 0.52 -12.82
CA GLU A 362 -40.37 -0.35 -11.80
C GLU A 362 -41.44 0.34 -10.94
N ILE A 363 -41.16 1.57 -10.47
CA ILE A 363 -42.14 2.38 -9.73
C ILE A 363 -43.35 2.69 -10.60
N THR A 364 -43.14 3.06 -11.86
CA THR A 364 -44.21 3.43 -12.79
C THR A 364 -45.08 2.23 -13.15
N ALA A 365 -44.46 1.06 -13.40
CA ALA A 365 -45.14 -0.20 -13.61
C ALA A 365 -45.99 -0.58 -12.39
N HIS A 366 -45.45 -0.44 -11.17
CA HIS A 366 -46.21 -0.70 -9.95
C HIS A 366 -47.38 0.27 -9.80
N ILE A 367 -47.18 1.58 -10.00
CA ILE A 367 -48.25 2.58 -9.85
C ILE A 367 -49.34 2.43 -10.92
N LEU A 368 -49.00 2.07 -12.17
CA LEU A 368 -49.96 1.93 -13.26
C LEU A 368 -50.67 0.56 -13.27
N LEU A 369 -49.97 -0.54 -12.96
CA LEU A 369 -50.53 -1.89 -13.03
C LEU A 369 -51.32 -2.28 -11.78
N THR A 370 -50.95 -1.77 -10.60
CA THR A 370 -51.68 -2.12 -9.35
C THR A 370 -53.15 -1.67 -9.38
N PRO A 371 -53.49 -0.45 -9.84
CA PRO A 371 -54.88 -0.03 -10.00
C PRO A 371 -55.62 -0.77 -11.12
N LEU A 372 -54.92 -1.22 -12.18
CA LEU A 372 -55.54 -1.98 -13.27
C LEU A 372 -55.89 -3.43 -12.87
N ILE A 373 -55.13 -4.01 -11.94
CA ILE A 373 -55.31 -5.39 -11.47
C ILE A 373 -56.22 -5.46 -10.24
N PHE A 374 -56.16 -4.48 -9.33
CA PHE A 374 -56.93 -4.46 -8.08
C PHE A 374 -58.03 -3.38 -8.02
N GLY A 375 -58.10 -2.49 -9.01
CA GLY A 375 -59.14 -1.46 -9.13
C GLY A 375 -60.33 -1.91 -9.97
N LYS A 376 -61.01 -2.96 -9.51
CA LYS A 376 -62.42 -3.22 -9.83
C LYS A 376 -63.04 -4.00 -8.66
N HIS A 377 -63.46 -3.24 -7.65
CA HIS A 377 -64.65 -3.57 -6.87
C HIS A 377 -65.49 -2.31 -6.72
#